data_AF-A0A355ESR5-F1
#
_entry.id   AF-A0A355ESR5-F1
#
_cell.length_a   1.000
_cell.length_b   1.000
_cell.length_c   1.000
_cell.angle_alpha   90.00
_cell.angle_beta   90.00
_cell.angle_gamma   90.00
#
_symmetry.space_group_name_H-M   'P 1'
#
loop_
_entity.id
_entity.type
_entity.pdbx_description
1 polymer ?
#
loop_
_entity_poly.entity_id
_entity_poly.type
_entity_poly.pdbx_seq_one_letter_code
_entity_poly.pdbx_strand_id
1 'polypeptide(L)'
;KGQNGEELKYSPRSQKELTDIKGIVARAVGINEERGDKIEVLNVPFEAEGLADEKGLLDAAERKEMIFSFSKYGFYALILAALFFFVIRPIMGFLKSRADRAPLYQVKDIYVKSGNAVSGDQPAAIENKQQAALNDVMRDKTVVGSVIKEWVKEGT
;
A
#
# COMPACT_ATOMS: atom_id res chain seq x y z
N LYS A 1 33.00 15.76 -7.64
CA LYS A 1 32.19 15.88 -8.88
C LYS A 1 32.48 17.27 -9.44
N GLY A 2 33.12 17.38 -10.61
CA GLY A 2 33.08 18.67 -11.34
C GLY A 2 31.61 18.95 -11.63
N GLN A 3 31.18 20.19 -11.47
CA GLN A 3 29.82 20.59 -11.85
C GLN A 3 29.67 20.23 -13.33
N ASN A 4 28.60 19.49 -13.66
CA ASN A 4 28.27 18.98 -14.99
C ASN A 4 29.04 17.68 -15.35
N GLY A 5 28.30 16.59 -15.59
CA GLY A 5 28.83 15.26 -15.92
C GLY A 5 29.44 15.18 -17.33
N GLU A 6 30.31 16.12 -17.65
CA GLU A 6 31.06 16.14 -18.90
C GLU A 6 32.27 15.21 -18.73
N GLU A 7 32.44 14.29 -19.68
CA GLU A 7 33.65 13.47 -19.80
C GLU A 7 34.87 14.37 -19.61
N LEU A 8 35.85 13.93 -18.80
CA LEU A 8 37.09 14.67 -18.55
C LEU A 8 37.90 14.76 -19.84
N LYS A 9 37.47 15.62 -20.76
CA LYS A 9 38.08 15.84 -22.04
C LYS A 9 39.33 16.67 -21.80
N TYR A 10 40.47 16.08 -22.11
CA TYR A 10 41.76 16.75 -21.97
C TYR A 10 41.78 18.03 -22.82
N SER A 11 41.97 19.16 -22.15
CA SER A 11 42.18 20.46 -22.79
C SER A 11 43.65 20.85 -22.62
N PRO A 12 44.45 20.85 -23.70
CA PRO A 12 45.84 21.21 -23.60
C PRO A 12 46.00 22.69 -23.19
N ARG A 13 46.95 22.96 -22.30
CA ARG A 13 47.32 24.31 -21.88
C ARG A 13 47.99 25.08 -23.01
N SER A 14 47.78 26.40 -23.04
CA SER A 14 48.41 27.26 -24.04
C SER A 14 49.92 27.40 -23.76
N GLN A 15 50.71 27.65 -24.81
CA GLN A 15 52.16 27.80 -24.67
C GLN A 15 52.54 28.98 -23.75
N LYS A 16 51.73 30.04 -23.73
CA LYS A 16 51.94 31.20 -22.86
C LYS A 16 51.83 30.82 -21.39
N GLU A 17 50.76 30.09 -21.01
CA GLU A 17 50.57 29.61 -19.64
C GLU A 17 51.71 28.70 -19.19
N LEU A 18 52.23 27.83 -20.07
CA LEU A 18 53.35 26.95 -19.74
C LEU A 18 54.63 27.73 -19.43
N THR A 19 54.88 28.83 -20.15
CA THR A 19 56.01 29.74 -19.86
C THR A 19 55.84 30.44 -18.52
N ASP A 20 54.63 30.93 -18.23
CA ASP A 20 54.33 31.61 -16.96
C ASP A 20 54.49 30.64 -15.78
N ILE A 21 54.00 29.40 -15.91
CA ILE A 21 54.17 28.32 -14.94
C ILE A 21 55.66 28.02 -14.74
N LYS A 22 56.44 27.86 -15.82
CA LYS A 22 57.89 27.63 -15.73
C LYS A 22 58.57 28.74 -14.93
N GLY A 23 58.22 30.00 -15.17
CA GLY A 23 58.78 31.15 -14.46
C GLY A 23 58.43 31.17 -12.96
N ILE A 24 57.19 30.85 -12.61
CA ILE A 24 56.76 30.77 -11.20
C ILE A 24 57.50 29.65 -10.48
N VAL A 25 57.56 28.46 -11.09
CA VAL A 25 58.26 27.31 -10.51
C VAL A 25 59.75 27.62 -10.35
N ALA A 26 60.42 28.13 -11.39
CA ALA A 26 61.85 28.47 -11.34
C ALA A 26 62.20 29.44 -10.19
N ARG A 27 61.35 30.45 -9.94
CA ARG A 27 61.50 31.37 -8.80
C ARG A 27 61.24 30.69 -7.46
N ALA A 28 60.24 29.81 -7.38
CA ALA A 28 59.90 29.11 -6.15
C ALA A 28 60.99 28.13 -5.68
N VAL A 29 61.66 27.44 -6.61
CA VAL A 29 62.79 26.56 -6.31
C VAL A 29 64.15 27.26 -6.31
N GLY A 30 64.24 28.52 -6.77
CA GLY A 30 65.50 29.28 -6.77
C GLY A 30 66.52 28.77 -7.79
N ILE A 31 66.06 28.40 -8.99
CA ILE A 31 66.92 27.94 -10.09
C ILE A 31 67.94 29.02 -10.46
N ASN A 32 69.20 28.59 -10.65
CA ASN A 32 70.28 29.47 -11.09
C ASN A 32 70.94 28.90 -12.37
N GLU A 33 70.75 29.60 -13.48
CA GLU A 33 71.28 29.19 -14.80
C GLU A 33 72.81 29.27 -14.88
N GLU A 34 73.46 30.17 -14.14
CA GLU A 34 74.92 30.30 -14.08
C GLU A 34 75.57 29.10 -13.35
N ARG A 35 74.82 28.49 -12.43
CA ARG A 35 75.20 27.22 -11.77
C ARG A 35 74.98 26.01 -12.68
N GLY A 36 74.30 26.19 -13.81
CA GLY A 36 73.99 25.14 -14.79
C GLY A 36 72.66 24.41 -14.54
N ASP A 37 71.80 24.94 -13.67
CA ASP A 37 70.51 24.32 -13.38
C ASP A 37 69.54 24.48 -14.56
N LYS A 38 68.75 23.44 -14.84
CA LYS A 38 67.78 23.43 -15.94
C LYS A 38 66.39 23.01 -15.46
N ILE A 39 65.36 23.61 -16.04
CA ILE A 39 63.96 23.27 -15.76
C ILE A 39 63.11 23.21 -17.02
N GLU A 40 62.33 22.14 -17.12
CA GLU A 40 61.38 21.89 -18.20
C GLU A 40 59.99 21.63 -17.63
N VAL A 41 58.97 22.12 -18.34
CA VAL A 41 57.56 21.95 -17.98
C VAL A 41 56.86 21.37 -19.19
N LEU A 42 56.25 20.21 -19.00
CA LEU A 42 55.53 19.46 -20.03
C LEU A 42 54.06 19.35 -19.62
N ASN A 43 53.17 19.49 -20.59
CA ASN A 43 51.74 19.30 -20.38
C ASN A 43 51.36 17.88 -20.79
N VAL A 44 51.12 17.03 -19.79
CA VAL A 44 50.71 15.64 -19.98
C VAL A 44 49.32 15.42 -19.36
N PRO A 45 48.43 14.67 -20.02
CA PRO A 45 47.16 14.27 -19.41
C PRO A 45 47.43 13.37 -18.21
N PHE A 46 46.66 13.54 -17.14
CA PHE A 46 46.67 12.63 -16.01
C PHE A 46 45.91 11.34 -16.38
N GLU A 47 46.53 10.18 -16.14
CA GLU A 47 45.84 8.89 -16.26
C GLU A 47 44.83 8.74 -15.12
N ALA A 48 43.56 8.54 -15.47
CA ALA A 48 42.45 8.50 -14.52
C ALA A 48 42.03 7.06 -14.15
N GLU A 49 42.82 6.04 -14.50
CA GLU A 49 42.44 4.63 -14.33
C GLU A 49 42.11 4.26 -12.88
N GLY A 50 42.79 4.85 -11.88
CA GLY A 50 42.49 4.61 -10.46
C GLY A 50 41.31 5.42 -9.89
N LEU A 51 40.97 6.56 -10.48
CA LEU A 51 39.89 7.44 -9.99
C LEU A 51 38.50 7.00 -10.47
N ALA A 52 38.45 6.23 -11.56
CA ALA A 52 37.22 5.62 -12.05
C ALA A 52 36.81 4.43 -11.17
N ASP A 53 37.78 3.61 -10.73
CA ASP A 53 37.52 2.43 -9.90
C ASP A 53 37.09 2.81 -8.47
N GLU A 54 37.78 3.79 -7.86
CA GLU A 54 37.40 4.29 -6.52
C GLU A 54 36.01 4.95 -6.52
N LYS A 55 35.68 5.72 -7.57
CA LYS A 55 34.32 6.26 -7.72
C LYS A 55 33.27 5.19 -8.02
N GLY A 56 33.63 4.15 -8.78
CA GLY A 56 32.75 3.01 -9.03
C GLY A 56 32.43 2.25 -7.74
N LEU A 57 33.43 2.08 -6.87
CA LEU A 57 33.27 1.46 -5.56
C LEU A 57 32.36 2.29 -4.63
N LEU A 58 32.55 3.61 -4.62
CA LEU A 58 31.74 4.54 -3.82
C LEU A 58 30.29 4.64 -4.34
N ASP A 59 30.07 4.73 -5.66
CA ASP A 59 28.73 4.76 -6.26
C ASP A 59 28.01 3.41 -6.06
N ALA A 60 28.74 2.29 -6.11
CA ALA A 60 28.19 0.97 -5.81
C ALA A 60 27.83 0.82 -4.32
N ALA A 61 28.64 1.39 -3.41
CA ALA A 61 28.36 1.41 -1.98
C ALA A 61 27.11 2.26 -1.67
N GLU A 62 27.00 3.47 -2.24
CA GLU A 62 25.84 4.35 -2.07
C GLU A 62 24.55 3.72 -2.62
N ARG A 63 24.60 3.11 -3.81
CA ARG A 63 23.44 2.40 -4.39
C ARG A 63 23.01 1.22 -3.53
N LYS A 64 23.96 0.47 -2.98
CA LYS A 64 23.68 -0.68 -2.12
C LYS A 64 23.06 -0.23 -0.79
N GLU A 65 23.54 0.86 -0.22
CA GLU A 65 23.00 1.44 1.01
C GLU A 65 21.57 2.00 0.83
N MET A 66 21.31 2.63 -0.32
CA MET A 66 19.97 3.12 -0.67
C MET A 66 18.96 1.96 -0.85
N ILE A 67 19.36 0.87 -1.52
CA ILE A 67 18.52 -0.33 -1.66
C ILE A 67 18.25 -1.01 -0.32
N PHE A 68 19.26 -1.06 0.56
CA PHE A 68 19.14 -1.71 1.88
C PHE A 68 18.26 -0.91 2.84
N SER A 69 18.24 0.42 2.72
CA SER A 69 17.32 1.27 3.47
C SER A 69 15.87 1.09 3.03
N PHE A 70 15.63 0.93 1.72
CA PHE A 70 14.30 0.65 1.19
C PHE A 70 13.82 -0.78 1.45
N SER A 71 14.73 -1.76 1.56
CA SER A 71 14.35 -3.16 1.78
C SER A 71 13.65 -3.38 3.12
N LYS A 72 14.02 -2.63 4.17
CA LYS A 72 13.39 -2.73 5.49
C LYS A 72 11.91 -2.32 5.43
N TYR A 73 11.60 -1.17 4.82
CA TYR A 73 10.22 -0.70 4.67
C TYR A 73 9.44 -1.48 3.61
N GLY A 74 10.12 -1.86 2.51
CA GLY A 74 9.55 -2.72 1.47
C GLY A 74 9.09 -4.07 2.01
N PHE A 75 9.85 -4.68 2.91
CA PHE A 75 9.49 -5.94 3.55
C PHE A 75 8.20 -5.82 4.39
N TYR A 76 8.06 -4.77 5.20
CA TYR A 76 6.82 -4.53 5.96
C TYR A 76 5.63 -4.26 5.05
N ALA A 77 5.81 -3.50 3.96
CA ALA A 77 4.76 -3.26 2.97
C ALA A 77 4.33 -4.57 2.27
N LEU A 78 5.28 -5.46 1.97
CA LEU A 78 5.01 -6.75 1.36
C LEU A 78 4.24 -7.67 2.32
N ILE A 79 4.60 -7.71 3.61
CA ILE A 79 3.84 -8.43 4.64
C ILE A 79 2.42 -7.90 4.74
N LEU A 80 2.24 -6.57 4.79
CA LEU A 80 0.92 -5.94 4.89
C LEU A 80 0.06 -6.26 3.65
N ALA A 81 0.64 -6.18 2.46
CA ALA A 81 -0.02 -6.57 1.22
C ALA A 81 -0.41 -8.05 1.24
N ALA A 82 0.48 -8.95 1.65
CA ALA A 82 0.19 -10.37 1.78
C ALA A 82 -0.97 -10.61 2.76
N LEU A 83 -0.95 -9.99 3.94
CA LEU A 83 -2.07 -10.05 4.90
C LEU A 83 -3.39 -9.56 4.28
N PHE A 84 -3.37 -8.46 3.54
CA PHE A 84 -4.55 -7.94 2.86
C PHE A 84 -5.10 -8.94 1.83
N PHE A 85 -4.25 -9.51 1.00
CA PHE A 85 -4.66 -10.46 -0.04
C PHE A 85 -5.05 -11.84 0.51
N PHE A 86 -4.39 -12.33 1.56
CA PHE A 86 -4.60 -13.68 2.11
C PHE A 86 -5.55 -13.73 3.29
N VAL A 87 -5.88 -12.60 3.94
CA VAL A 87 -6.82 -12.57 5.08
C VAL A 87 -8.04 -11.71 4.77
N ILE A 88 -7.86 -10.45 4.39
CA ILE A 88 -8.99 -9.53 4.16
C ILE A 88 -9.81 -9.96 2.95
N ARG A 89 -9.15 -10.28 1.82
CA ARG A 89 -9.85 -10.75 0.60
C ARG A 89 -10.68 -12.03 0.82
N PRO A 90 -10.18 -13.12 1.45
CA PRO A 90 -11.00 -14.29 1.70
C PRO A 90 -12.12 -14.04 2.70
N ILE A 91 -11.92 -13.22 3.74
CA ILE A 91 -13.01 -12.84 4.67
C ILE A 91 -14.15 -12.16 3.90
N MET A 92 -13.83 -11.23 2.99
CA MET A 92 -14.83 -10.60 2.13
C MET A 92 -15.54 -11.62 1.23
N GLY A 93 -14.80 -12.60 0.70
CA GLY A 93 -15.36 -13.71 -0.07
C GLY A 93 -16.33 -14.57 0.75
N PHE A 94 -15.93 -14.99 1.96
CA PHE A 94 -16.78 -15.76 2.87
C PHE A 94 -18.02 -14.97 3.31
N LEU A 95 -17.88 -13.68 3.59
CA LEU A 95 -19.00 -12.84 4.01
C LEU A 95 -20.02 -12.66 2.86
N LYS A 96 -19.55 -12.45 1.62
CA LYS A 96 -20.43 -12.40 0.44
C LYS A 96 -21.10 -13.75 0.16
N SER A 97 -20.34 -14.85 0.20
CA SER A 97 -20.90 -16.19 0.00
C SER A 97 -21.90 -16.62 1.08
N ARG A 98 -21.85 -16.04 2.29
CA ARG A 98 -22.87 -16.24 3.34
C ARG A 98 -24.05 -15.28 3.18
N ALA A 99 -23.81 -14.04 2.76
CA ALA A 99 -24.88 -13.08 2.46
C ALA A 99 -25.79 -13.57 1.32
N ASP A 100 -25.23 -14.19 0.28
CA ASP A 100 -26.00 -14.80 -0.82
C ASP A 100 -26.79 -16.05 -0.40
N ARG A 101 -26.50 -16.62 0.78
CA ARG A 101 -27.15 -17.82 1.32
C ARG A 101 -28.16 -17.54 2.44
N ALA A 102 -28.37 -16.28 2.80
CA ALA A 102 -29.47 -15.90 3.67
C ALA A 102 -30.72 -15.74 2.77
N PRO A 103 -31.70 -16.66 2.80
CA PRO A 103 -32.99 -16.35 2.20
C PRO A 103 -33.55 -15.18 3.00
N LEU A 104 -33.58 -13.99 2.39
CA LEU A 104 -34.27 -12.87 2.99
C LEU A 104 -35.75 -13.25 3.01
N TYR A 105 -36.22 -13.66 4.18
CA TYR A 105 -37.65 -13.82 4.42
C TYR A 105 -38.23 -12.43 4.35
N GLN A 106 -38.70 -12.03 3.16
CA GLN A 106 -39.50 -10.82 3.00
C GLN A 106 -40.82 -11.10 3.70
N VAL A 107 -40.88 -10.71 4.98
CA VAL A 107 -42.14 -10.55 5.68
C VAL A 107 -42.89 -9.45 4.93
N LYS A 108 -43.84 -9.88 4.10
CA LYS A 108 -44.75 -8.97 3.42
C LYS A 108 -45.63 -8.39 4.51
N ASP A 109 -45.31 -7.19 4.97
CA ASP A 109 -46.13 -6.46 5.92
C ASP A 109 -47.55 -6.36 5.35
N ILE A 110 -48.46 -7.16 5.90
CA ILE A 110 -49.88 -7.02 5.66
C ILE A 110 -50.25 -5.71 6.36
N TYR A 111 -50.28 -4.63 5.58
CA TYR A 111 -50.94 -3.39 5.99
C TYR A 111 -52.41 -3.71 6.27
N VAL A 112 -52.75 -3.90 7.54
CA VAL A 112 -54.13 -3.68 7.99
C VAL A 112 -54.37 -2.18 7.86
N LYS A 113 -54.91 -1.80 6.70
CA LYS A 113 -55.51 -0.50 6.46
C LYS A 113 -56.71 -0.38 7.40
N SER A 114 -56.45 0.03 8.64
CA SER A 114 -57.47 0.56 9.54
C SER A 114 -57.89 1.92 8.99
N GLY A 115 -58.72 1.89 7.94
CA GLY A 115 -59.48 3.05 7.49
C GLY A 115 -60.69 3.20 8.38
N ASN A 116 -60.71 4.25 9.19
CA ASN A 116 -61.91 4.75 9.84
C ASN A 116 -63.04 4.92 8.80
N ALA A 117 -64.18 4.28 9.05
CA ALA A 117 -65.49 4.92 9.14
C ALA A 117 -66.58 3.83 9.08
N VAL A 118 -67.45 3.85 10.08
CA VAL A 118 -68.91 3.90 9.97
C VAL A 118 -69.52 3.17 11.17
N SER A 119 -70.07 4.01 12.04
CA SER A 119 -71.05 3.74 13.07
C SER A 119 -72.18 2.83 12.58
N GLY A 120 -72.65 1.91 13.42
CA GLY A 120 -73.97 1.29 13.28
C GLY A 120 -74.00 -0.23 13.47
N ASP A 121 -74.61 -0.66 14.58
CA ASP A 121 -75.34 -1.92 14.82
C ASP A 121 -74.92 -3.22 14.10
N GLN A 122 -74.34 -4.16 14.85
CA GLN A 122 -74.87 -5.53 15.05
C GLN A 122 -73.91 -6.44 15.86
N PRO A 123 -74.36 -7.08 16.96
CA PRO A 123 -73.55 -8.00 17.74
C PRO A 123 -73.89 -9.46 17.38
N ALA A 124 -73.25 -10.06 16.35
CA ALA A 124 -73.45 -11.50 16.08
C ALA A 124 -72.39 -12.20 15.20
N ALA A 125 -71.18 -11.66 15.01
CA ALA A 125 -70.23 -12.22 14.03
C ALA A 125 -68.76 -12.32 14.50
N ILE A 126 -68.50 -12.22 15.80
CA ILE A 126 -67.13 -12.31 16.34
C ILE A 126 -66.75 -13.76 16.68
N GLU A 127 -67.70 -14.58 17.14
CA GLU A 127 -67.43 -15.93 17.65
C GLU A 127 -67.06 -16.94 16.54
N ASN A 128 -67.77 -16.92 15.40
CA ASN A 128 -67.52 -17.85 14.30
C ASN A 128 -66.19 -17.59 13.56
N LYS A 129 -65.74 -16.33 13.49
CA LYS A 129 -64.50 -15.97 12.78
C LYS A 129 -63.26 -16.32 13.60
N GLN A 130 -63.38 -16.25 14.92
CA GLN A 130 -62.34 -16.68 15.86
C GLN A 130 -62.21 -18.22 15.89
N GLN A 131 -63.33 -18.95 15.86
CA GLN A 131 -63.31 -20.42 15.77
C GLN A 131 -62.77 -20.95 14.44
N ALA A 132 -63.01 -20.25 13.32
CA ALA A 132 -62.42 -20.60 12.02
C ALA A 132 -60.90 -20.41 11.99
N ALA A 133 -60.39 -19.32 12.59
CA ALA A 133 -58.96 -19.08 12.71
C ALA A 133 -58.27 -20.08 13.66
N LEU A 134 -58.95 -20.48 14.74
CA LEU A 134 -58.44 -21.51 15.67
C LEU A 134 -58.38 -22.90 15.02
N ASN A 135 -59.37 -23.27 14.20
CA ASN A 135 -59.37 -24.53 13.46
C ASN A 135 -58.30 -24.61 12.36
N ASP A 136 -57.95 -23.48 11.76
CA ASP A 136 -56.88 -23.39 10.77
C ASP A 136 -55.49 -23.50 11.43
N VAL A 137 -55.32 -22.85 12.59
CA VAL A 137 -54.11 -22.94 13.41
C VAL A 137 -53.90 -24.36 13.99
N MET A 138 -54.97 -25.08 14.32
CA MET A 138 -54.92 -26.47 14.80
C MET A 138 -54.48 -27.48 13.73
N ARG A 139 -54.58 -27.13 12.43
CA ARG A 139 -54.10 -27.97 11.32
C ARG A 139 -52.63 -27.79 11.03
N ASP A 140 -52.05 -26.68 11.47
CA ASP A 140 -50.62 -26.44 11.30
C ASP A 140 -49.82 -27.22 12.34
N LYS A 141 -49.31 -28.39 11.91
CA LYS A 141 -48.44 -29.28 12.68
C LYS A 141 -47.23 -28.57 13.29
N THR A 142 -46.81 -27.43 12.73
CA THR A 142 -45.65 -26.66 13.19
C THR A 142 -46.00 -25.68 14.31
N VAL A 143 -47.21 -25.12 14.30
CA VAL A 143 -47.71 -24.20 15.35
C VAL A 143 -48.18 -24.97 16.58
N VAL A 144 -48.81 -26.14 16.40
CA VAL A 144 -49.18 -27.02 17.54
C VAL A 144 -47.92 -27.50 18.29
N GLY A 145 -46.81 -27.71 17.58
CA GLY A 145 -45.54 -28.13 18.17
C GLY A 145 -44.87 -27.08 19.06
N SER A 146 -45.06 -25.78 18.80
CA SER A 146 -44.53 -24.72 19.66
C SER A 146 -45.37 -24.55 20.92
N VAL A 147 -46.70 -24.67 20.82
CA VAL A 147 -47.60 -24.55 21.99
C VAL A 147 -47.40 -25.72 22.96
N ILE A 148 -47.24 -26.96 22.48
CA ILE A 148 -46.97 -28.12 23.36
C ILE A 148 -45.63 -27.97 24.07
N LYS A 149 -44.60 -27.44 23.40
CA LYS A 149 -43.30 -27.19 24.03
C LYS A 149 -43.37 -26.14 25.14
N GLU A 150 -44.19 -25.11 24.96
CA GLU A 150 -44.36 -24.07 25.98
C GLU A 150 -45.03 -24.64 27.24
N TRP A 151 -46.08 -25.46 27.08
CA TRP A 151 -46.78 -26.10 28.20
C TRP A 151 -45.92 -27.13 28.95
N VAL A 152 -45.05 -27.87 28.25
CA VAL A 152 -44.13 -28.81 28.91
C VAL A 152 -43.03 -28.07 29.69
N LYS A 153 -42.62 -26.90 29.20
CA LYS A 153 -41.61 -26.06 29.85
C LYS A 153 -42.14 -25.33 31.09
N GLU A 154 -43.42 -25.00 31.10
CA GLU A 154 -44.04 -24.25 32.21
C GLU A 154 -44.52 -25.16 33.37
N GLY A 155 -44.63 -26.48 33.12
CA GLY A 155 -45.05 -27.48 34.12
C GLY A 155 -43.93 -28.20 34.87
N THR A 156 -42.65 -27.84 34.68
CA THR A 156 -41.49 -28.41 35.41
C THR A 156 -40.72 -27.30 36.13
#